data_AF-A0A443YLR3-F1
#
_entry.id   AF-A0A443YLR3-F1
#
_cell.length_a   1.000
_cell.length_b   1.000
_cell.length_c   1.000
_cell.angle_alpha   90.00
_cell.angle_beta   90.00
_cell.angle_gamma   90.00
#
_symmetry.space_group_name_H-M   'P 1'
#
loop_
_entity.id
_entity.type
_entity.pdbx_description
1 polymer ?
#
loop_
_entity_poly.entity_id
_entity_poly.type
_entity_poly.pdbx_seq_one_letter_code
_entity_poly.pdbx_strand_id
1 'polypeptide(L)'
;MALFLASACPAAASARGGDRNFERAWRVFSNSQTDKALEYFKKAAQEYTQALQEDPPSRTMRFPSTLIKAGISFYYAGDYDQCIKTMKLAARKDERIWEGDIYTALSHARQGDADAAMKSLQLFLDSMSSQRFITNEVISQMPGMKDGSVPLANGMELIEQSVQRQIVDNVVKTKNRRAGPIPKEQCSGPYWWRMSASPCSTASSSYD
;
A
#
# COMPACT_ATOMS: atom_id res chain seq x y z
N MET A 1 4.89 -28.76 39.57
CA MET A 1 4.57 -27.40 39.07
C MET A 1 5.33 -27.20 37.76
N ALA A 2 4.68 -27.47 36.63
CA ALA A 2 5.31 -27.38 35.32
C ALA A 2 5.08 -25.98 34.75
N LEU A 3 6.16 -25.21 34.59
CA LEU A 3 6.17 -23.92 33.90
C LEU A 3 6.04 -24.19 32.39
N PHE A 4 4.87 -23.88 31.82
CA PHE A 4 4.73 -23.76 30.38
C PHE A 4 5.39 -22.45 29.93
N LEU A 5 6.60 -22.54 29.36
CA LEU A 5 7.19 -21.47 28.59
C LEU A 5 6.39 -21.34 27.30
N ALA A 6 5.55 -20.31 27.20
CA ALA A 6 4.86 -19.94 25.97
C ALA A 6 5.90 -19.53 24.92
N SER A 7 6.29 -20.47 24.07
CA SER A 7 7.13 -20.20 22.90
C SER A 7 6.33 -19.32 21.96
N ALA A 8 6.67 -18.03 21.86
CA ALA A 8 6.08 -17.17 20.85
C ALA A 8 6.38 -17.78 19.47
N CYS A 9 5.34 -18.20 18.76
CA CYS A 9 5.48 -18.89 17.48
C CYS A 9 6.26 -17.99 16.49
N PRO A 10 7.37 -18.44 15.90
CA PRO A 10 8.14 -17.67 14.91
C PRO A 10 7.26 -17.14 13.75
N ALA A 11 6.17 -17.83 13.45
CA ALA A 11 5.18 -17.51 12.42
C ALA A 11 4.49 -16.13 12.60
N ALA A 12 4.33 -15.65 13.84
CA ALA A 12 3.80 -14.30 14.05
C ALA A 12 4.88 -13.22 13.94
N ALA A 13 6.16 -13.60 13.91
CA ALA A 13 7.28 -12.67 13.95
C ALA A 13 7.57 -12.07 12.56
N SER A 14 7.45 -12.85 11.48
CA SER A 14 7.71 -12.46 10.08
C SER A 14 6.75 -11.36 9.62
N ALA A 15 5.43 -11.59 9.69
CA ALA A 15 4.43 -10.60 9.30
C ALA A 15 4.51 -9.31 10.15
N ARG A 16 4.83 -9.44 11.44
CA ARG A 16 5.09 -8.27 12.31
C ARG A 16 6.40 -7.56 11.95
N GLY A 17 7.41 -8.29 11.51
CA GLY A 17 8.65 -7.74 10.95
C GLY A 17 8.38 -6.93 9.68
N GLY A 18 7.58 -7.47 8.78
CA GLY A 18 7.06 -6.80 7.59
C GLY A 18 6.37 -5.49 7.95
N ASP A 19 5.42 -5.54 8.90
CA ASP A 19 4.67 -4.36 9.36
C ASP A 19 5.58 -3.26 9.93
N ARG A 20 6.57 -3.62 10.74
CA ARG A 20 7.52 -2.65 11.32
C ARG A 20 8.39 -1.99 10.24
N ASN A 21 8.88 -2.77 9.28
CA ASN A 21 9.69 -2.23 8.18
C ASN A 21 8.84 -1.39 7.24
N PHE A 22 7.61 -1.81 6.95
CA PHE A 22 6.65 -1.00 6.17
C PHE A 22 6.36 0.33 6.86
N GLU A 23 6.13 0.35 8.19
CA GLU A 23 5.92 1.60 8.91
C GLU A 23 7.10 2.57 8.76
N ARG A 24 8.33 2.05 8.90
CA ARG A 24 9.55 2.85 8.70
C ARG A 24 9.65 3.38 7.28
N ALA A 25 9.39 2.52 6.29
CA ALA A 25 9.37 2.91 4.87
C ALA A 25 8.35 4.03 4.63
N TRP A 26 7.12 3.83 5.09
CA TRP A 26 6.02 4.75 4.85
C TRP A 26 6.26 6.13 5.47
N ARG A 27 6.79 6.17 6.70
CA ARG A 27 7.14 7.43 7.38
C ARG A 27 8.16 8.24 6.60
N VAL A 28 9.13 7.59 5.99
CA VAL A 28 10.19 8.26 5.21
C VAL A 28 9.65 8.63 3.82
N PHE A 29 8.88 7.74 3.20
CA PHE A 29 8.24 7.93 1.89
C PHE A 29 7.26 9.11 1.88
N SER A 30 6.46 9.28 2.94
CA SER A 30 5.52 10.41 3.09
C SER A 30 6.20 11.75 3.34
N ASN A 31 7.51 11.77 3.55
CA ASN A 31 8.33 12.98 3.62
C ASN A 31 9.21 13.15 2.37
N SER A 32 8.82 12.51 1.26
CA SER A 32 9.50 12.58 -0.04
C SER A 32 10.96 12.11 -0.04
N GLN A 33 11.35 11.29 0.93
CA GLN A 33 12.69 10.68 1.00
C GLN A 33 12.67 9.28 0.37
N THR A 34 12.33 9.20 -0.92
CA THR A 34 12.04 7.93 -1.61
C THR A 34 13.20 6.94 -1.52
N ASP A 35 14.44 7.36 -1.81
CA ASP A 35 15.61 6.46 -1.82
C ASP A 35 15.81 5.74 -0.48
N LYS A 36 15.69 6.48 0.63
CA LYS A 36 15.77 5.91 1.98
C LYS A 36 14.60 4.99 2.30
N ALA A 37 13.40 5.28 1.78
CA ALA A 37 12.23 4.43 1.97
C ALA A 37 12.39 3.08 1.27
N LEU A 38 13.05 3.04 0.10
CA LEU A 38 13.26 1.82 -0.67
C LEU A 38 14.02 0.74 0.13
N GLU A 39 15.00 1.13 0.95
CA GLU A 39 15.71 0.17 1.81
C GLU A 39 14.77 -0.53 2.80
N TYR A 40 13.83 0.21 3.38
CA TYR A 40 12.86 -0.33 4.32
C TYR A 40 11.78 -1.15 3.60
N PHE A 41 11.34 -0.73 2.41
CA PHE A 41 10.42 -1.53 1.60
C PHE A 41 11.04 -2.88 1.20
N LYS A 42 12.32 -2.91 0.84
CA LYS A 42 13.04 -4.18 0.57
C LYS A 42 13.06 -5.10 1.78
N LYS A 43 13.35 -4.58 2.97
CA LYS A 43 13.29 -5.37 4.21
C LYS A 43 11.87 -5.84 4.54
N ALA A 44 10.86 -5.00 4.30
CA ALA A 44 9.47 -5.38 4.49
C ALA A 44 9.05 -6.51 3.53
N ALA A 45 9.43 -6.40 2.25
CA ALA A 45 9.17 -7.42 1.23
C ALA A 45 9.78 -8.78 1.60
N GLN A 46 11.02 -8.81 2.10
CA GLN A 46 11.66 -10.05 2.56
C GLN A 46 10.87 -10.73 3.67
N GLU A 47 10.45 -9.97 4.68
CA GLU A 47 9.67 -10.47 5.82
C GLU A 47 8.27 -10.95 5.40
N TYR A 48 7.60 -10.21 4.50
CA TYR A 48 6.30 -10.63 3.96
C TYR A 48 6.41 -11.85 3.04
N THR A 49 7.53 -12.03 2.34
CA THR A 49 7.80 -13.25 1.57
C THR A 49 7.84 -14.46 2.49
N GLN A 50 8.58 -14.36 3.59
CA GLN A 50 8.64 -15.43 4.60
C GLN A 50 7.25 -15.72 5.16
N ALA A 51 6.50 -14.67 5.53
CA ALA A 51 5.15 -14.82 6.07
C ALA A 51 4.14 -15.47 5.10
N LEU A 52 4.30 -15.26 3.79
CA LEU A 52 3.44 -15.87 2.74
C LEU A 52 3.81 -17.31 2.41
N GLN A 53 5.05 -17.73 2.70
CA GLN A 53 5.53 -19.10 2.50
C GLN A 53 5.17 -20.04 3.65
N GLU A 54 4.68 -19.50 4.78
CA GLU A 54 4.19 -20.30 5.91
C GLU A 54 2.98 -21.15 5.50
N ASP A 55 2.91 -22.40 5.99
CA ASP A 55 1.79 -23.30 5.77
C ASP A 55 1.19 -23.78 7.13
N PRO A 56 -0.05 -23.37 7.47
CA PRO A 56 -0.86 -22.39 6.76
C PRO A 56 -0.31 -20.96 6.92
N PRO A 57 -0.59 -20.04 5.98
CA PRO A 57 -0.15 -18.65 6.11
C PRO A 57 -0.64 -18.02 7.41
N SER A 58 0.20 -17.20 8.04
CA SER A 58 -0.13 -16.52 9.29
C SER A 58 -1.49 -15.83 9.22
N ARG A 59 -2.23 -15.83 10.33
CA ARG A 59 -3.55 -15.16 10.39
C ARG A 59 -3.45 -13.70 9.95
N THR A 60 -2.33 -13.03 10.23
CA THR A 60 -2.09 -11.62 9.86
C THR A 60 -2.08 -11.42 8.35
N MET A 61 -1.54 -12.37 7.58
CA MET A 61 -1.52 -12.31 6.11
C MET A 61 -2.91 -12.50 5.47
N ARG A 62 -3.93 -12.87 6.24
CA ARG A 62 -5.30 -13.03 5.73
C ARG A 62 -6.06 -11.71 5.63
N PHE A 63 -5.58 -10.65 6.29
CA PHE A 63 -6.22 -9.34 6.28
C PHE A 63 -5.86 -8.57 5.00
N PRO A 64 -6.83 -7.92 4.32
CA PRO A 64 -6.58 -7.12 3.12
C PRO A 64 -5.52 -6.05 3.35
N SER A 65 -5.56 -5.39 4.51
CA SER A 65 -4.58 -4.37 4.90
C SER A 65 -3.14 -4.88 4.88
N THR A 66 -2.89 -6.06 5.44
CA THR A 66 -1.55 -6.66 5.45
C THR A 66 -1.10 -7.02 4.04
N LEU A 67 -2.01 -7.57 3.23
CA LEU A 67 -1.72 -7.89 1.83
C LEU A 67 -1.35 -6.63 1.04
N ILE A 68 -1.99 -5.48 1.29
CA ILE A 68 -1.64 -4.22 0.62
C ILE A 68 -0.25 -3.75 1.04
N LYS A 69 0.06 -3.77 2.34
CA LYS A 69 1.41 -3.41 2.81
C LYS A 69 2.47 -4.29 2.16
N ALA A 70 2.19 -5.59 2.06
CA ALA A 70 3.06 -6.53 1.36
C ALA A 70 3.18 -6.20 -0.13
N GLY A 71 2.07 -6.01 -0.84
CA GLY A 71 2.05 -5.66 -2.27
C GLY A 71 2.83 -4.38 -2.58
N ILE A 72 2.64 -3.32 -1.80
CA ILE A 72 3.37 -2.06 -1.92
C ILE A 72 4.88 -2.30 -1.69
N SER A 73 5.22 -3.08 -0.67
CA SER A 73 6.62 -3.41 -0.38
C SER A 73 7.27 -4.19 -1.52
N PHE A 74 6.56 -5.15 -2.10
CA PHE A 74 7.02 -5.92 -3.26
C PHE A 74 7.26 -5.01 -4.47
N TYR A 75 6.32 -4.11 -4.77
CA TYR A 75 6.49 -3.14 -5.85
C TYR A 75 7.77 -2.32 -5.70
N TYR A 76 7.97 -1.67 -4.54
CA TYR A 76 9.18 -0.87 -4.30
C TYR A 76 10.46 -1.69 -4.14
N ALA A 77 10.34 -2.99 -3.86
CA ALA A 77 11.46 -3.93 -3.89
C ALA A 77 11.80 -4.43 -5.30
N GLY A 78 10.94 -4.17 -6.29
CA GLY A 78 11.10 -4.67 -7.67
C GLY A 78 10.51 -6.07 -7.92
N ASP A 79 9.80 -6.65 -6.95
CA ASP A 79 9.13 -7.94 -7.08
C ASP A 79 7.69 -7.74 -7.61
N TYR A 80 7.60 -7.48 -8.91
CA TYR A 80 6.34 -7.14 -9.57
C TYR A 80 5.34 -8.31 -9.60
N ASP A 81 5.82 -9.54 -9.71
CA ASP A 81 4.97 -10.73 -9.70
C ASP A 81 4.28 -10.93 -8.35
N GLN A 82 5.04 -10.83 -7.25
CA GLN A 82 4.45 -10.92 -5.91
C GLN A 82 3.54 -9.72 -5.62
N CYS A 83 3.88 -8.52 -6.09
CA CYS A 83 2.99 -7.37 -6.00
C CYS A 83 1.63 -7.68 -6.64
N ILE A 84 1.61 -8.07 -7.92
CA ILE A 84 0.38 -8.36 -8.68
C ILE A 84 -0.45 -9.44 -7.99
N LYS A 85 0.19 -10.56 -7.62
CA LYS A 85 -0.49 -11.69 -6.95
C LYS A 85 -1.14 -11.25 -5.64
N THR A 86 -0.39 -10.50 -4.84
CA THR A 86 -0.81 -10.08 -3.49
C THR A 86 -1.88 -9.00 -3.56
N MET A 87 -1.75 -8.02 -4.46
CA MET A 87 -2.73 -6.96 -4.68
C MET A 87 -4.06 -7.50 -5.20
N LYS A 88 -4.03 -8.41 -6.18
CA LYS A 88 -5.25 -9.09 -6.66
C LYS A 88 -5.92 -9.90 -5.55
N LEU A 89 -5.16 -10.50 -4.63
CA LEU A 89 -5.73 -11.18 -3.48
C LEU A 89 -6.37 -10.20 -2.48
N ALA A 90 -5.77 -9.03 -2.26
CA ALA A 90 -6.35 -7.99 -1.43
C ALA A 90 -7.66 -7.44 -2.02
N ALA A 91 -7.66 -7.10 -3.32
CA ALA A 91 -8.83 -6.55 -4.01
C ALA A 91 -10.02 -7.53 -4.03
N ARG A 92 -9.79 -8.84 -4.17
CA ARG A 92 -10.86 -9.86 -4.04
C ARG A 92 -11.51 -9.90 -2.66
N LYS A 93 -10.82 -9.42 -1.62
CA LYS A 93 -11.33 -9.42 -0.24
C LYS A 93 -12.01 -8.10 0.14
N ASP A 94 -11.65 -7.00 -0.51
CA ASP A 94 -12.24 -5.68 -0.31
C ASP A 94 -12.04 -4.87 -1.59
N GLU A 95 -13.12 -4.74 -2.36
CA GLU A 95 -13.15 -4.09 -3.68
C GLU A 95 -12.97 -2.57 -3.61
N ARG A 96 -13.04 -1.97 -2.42
CA ARG A 96 -12.94 -0.51 -2.23
C ARG A 96 -11.49 -0.02 -2.12
N ILE A 97 -10.53 -0.91 -2.40
CA ILE A 97 -9.11 -0.67 -2.19
C ILE A 97 -8.44 -0.30 -3.50
N TRP A 98 -8.32 1.01 -3.71
CA TRP A 98 -7.71 1.60 -4.89
C TRP A 98 -6.22 1.25 -5.04
N GLU A 99 -5.51 0.97 -3.93
CA GLU A 99 -4.09 0.59 -4.00
C GLU A 99 -3.90 -0.70 -4.82
N GLY A 100 -4.87 -1.62 -4.77
CA GLY A 100 -4.80 -2.89 -5.48
C GLY A 100 -4.64 -2.69 -6.99
N ASP A 101 -5.50 -1.89 -7.59
CA ASP A 101 -5.52 -1.68 -9.04
C ASP A 101 -4.33 -0.84 -9.51
N ILE A 102 -3.96 0.21 -8.76
CA ILE A 102 -2.83 1.08 -9.14
C ILE A 102 -1.49 0.36 -9.07
N TYR A 103 -1.19 -0.32 -7.97
CA TYR A 103 0.09 -1.03 -7.86
C TYR A 103 0.15 -2.24 -8.80
N THR A 104 -1.00 -2.86 -9.13
CA THR A 104 -1.09 -3.87 -10.19
C THR A 104 -0.77 -3.26 -11.56
N ALA A 105 -1.35 -2.09 -11.89
CA ALA A 105 -1.07 -1.39 -13.14
C ALA A 105 0.41 -1.03 -13.28
N LEU A 106 0.98 -0.41 -12.24
CA LEU A 106 2.39 -0.03 -12.20
C LEU A 106 3.30 -1.26 -12.38
N SER A 107 2.97 -2.38 -11.73
CA SER A 107 3.75 -3.62 -11.84
C SER A 107 3.70 -4.20 -13.24
N HIS A 108 2.52 -4.28 -13.87
CA HIS A 108 2.40 -4.73 -15.27
C HIS A 108 3.21 -3.84 -16.23
N ALA A 109 3.17 -2.52 -16.05
CA ALA A 109 3.96 -1.60 -16.87
C ALA A 109 5.47 -1.81 -16.69
N ARG A 110 5.94 -2.07 -15.46
CA ARG A 110 7.36 -2.39 -15.19
C ARG A 110 7.79 -3.73 -15.83
N GLN A 111 6.85 -4.64 -16.06
CA GLN A 111 7.07 -5.88 -16.81
C GLN A 111 6.94 -5.71 -18.34
N GLY A 112 6.60 -4.52 -18.82
CA GLY A 112 6.37 -4.25 -20.25
C GLY A 112 5.00 -4.70 -20.77
N ASP A 113 4.09 -5.13 -19.89
CA ASP A 113 2.74 -5.56 -20.25
C ASP A 113 1.79 -4.35 -20.29
N ALA A 114 1.79 -3.66 -21.43
CA ALA A 114 0.99 -2.46 -21.65
C ALA A 114 -0.52 -2.73 -21.53
N ASP A 115 -1.00 -3.84 -22.09
CA ASP A 115 -2.43 -4.17 -22.11
C ASP A 115 -2.95 -4.44 -20.69
N ALA A 116 -2.22 -5.24 -19.90
CA ALA A 116 -2.61 -5.50 -18.52
C ALA A 116 -2.47 -4.27 -17.63
N ALA A 117 -1.48 -3.39 -17.90
CA ALA A 117 -1.37 -2.10 -17.22
C ALA A 117 -2.59 -1.22 -17.50
N MET A 118 -2.97 -1.05 -18.77
CA MET A 118 -4.14 -0.24 -19.15
C MET A 118 -5.44 -0.80 -18.59
N LYS A 119 -5.61 -2.13 -18.59
CA LYS A 119 -6.78 -2.77 -17.98
C LYS A 119 -6.86 -2.48 -16.48
N SER A 120 -5.73 -2.52 -15.77
CA SER A 120 -5.69 -2.24 -14.33
C SER A 120 -5.94 -0.76 -14.02
N LEU A 121 -5.45 0.16 -14.86
CA LEU A 121 -5.80 1.58 -14.76
C LEU A 121 -7.30 1.82 -14.97
N GLN A 122 -7.93 1.10 -15.89
CA GLN A 122 -9.37 1.21 -16.10
C GLN A 122 -10.15 0.74 -14.87
N LEU A 123 -9.76 -0.39 -14.27
CA LEU A 123 -10.36 -0.87 -13.01
C LEU A 123 -10.24 0.17 -11.89
N PHE A 124 -9.08 0.82 -11.78
CA PHE A 124 -8.91 1.91 -10.84
C PHE A 124 -9.89 3.08 -11.08
N LEU A 125 -10.12 3.50 -12.33
CA LEU A 125 -11.10 4.54 -12.64
C LEU A 125 -12.53 4.08 -12.33
N ASP A 126 -12.86 2.83 -12.65
CA ASP A 126 -14.19 2.25 -12.42
C ASP A 126 -14.50 2.07 -10.93
N SER A 127 -13.47 1.91 -10.08
CA SER A 127 -13.61 1.85 -8.61
C SER A 127 -14.08 3.18 -7.98
N MET A 128 -14.20 4.25 -8.77
CA MET A 128 -14.55 5.61 -8.33
C MET A 128 -13.65 6.09 -7.18
N SER A 129 -12.35 5.80 -7.25
CA SER A 129 -11.43 6.18 -6.20
C SER A 129 -11.44 7.71 -6.00
N SER A 130 -11.64 8.16 -4.77
CA SER A 130 -11.61 9.58 -4.40
C SER A 130 -10.18 10.16 -4.35
N GLN A 131 -9.21 9.48 -4.97
CA GLN A 131 -7.80 9.84 -4.99
C GLN A 131 -7.51 10.86 -6.10
N ARG A 132 -7.93 12.11 -5.88
CA ARG A 132 -7.92 13.20 -6.88
C ARG A 132 -6.65 13.29 -7.74
N PHE A 133 -5.45 13.16 -7.16
CA PHE A 133 -4.22 13.35 -7.91
C PHE A 133 -3.96 12.19 -8.85
N ILE A 134 -4.19 10.96 -8.36
CA ILE A 134 -4.02 9.75 -9.14
C ILE A 134 -5.08 9.70 -10.24
N THR A 135 -6.36 9.94 -9.90
CA THR A 135 -7.47 9.94 -10.86
C THR A 135 -7.24 10.93 -12.00
N ASN A 136 -6.82 12.16 -11.67
CA ASN A 136 -6.55 13.17 -12.69
C ASN A 136 -5.37 12.78 -13.59
N GLU A 137 -4.29 12.25 -13.02
CA GLU A 137 -3.11 11.83 -13.79
C GLU A 137 -3.44 10.65 -14.71
N VAL A 138 -4.17 9.65 -14.22
CA VAL A 138 -4.61 8.51 -15.04
C VAL A 138 -5.47 8.99 -16.21
N ILE A 139 -6.46 9.86 -15.97
CA ILE A 139 -7.31 10.40 -17.04
C ILE A 139 -6.48 11.19 -18.07
N SER A 140 -5.46 11.93 -17.62
CA SER A 140 -4.59 12.72 -18.49
C SER A 140 -3.67 11.85 -19.35
N GLN A 141 -3.02 10.85 -18.77
CA GLN A 141 -1.98 10.07 -19.45
C GLN A 141 -2.54 8.91 -20.27
N MET A 142 -3.64 8.29 -19.82
CA MET A 142 -4.14 7.04 -20.40
C MET A 142 -4.50 7.13 -21.89
N PRO A 143 -5.14 8.20 -22.41
CA PRO A 143 -5.41 8.32 -23.84
C PRO A 143 -4.13 8.30 -24.69
N GLY A 144 -3.12 9.08 -24.29
CA GLY A 144 -1.85 9.14 -25.00
C GLY A 144 -1.02 7.86 -24.91
N MET A 145 -1.12 7.14 -23.78
CA MET A 145 -0.51 5.80 -23.67
C MET A 145 -1.23 4.76 -24.55
N LYS A 146 -2.55 4.90 -24.77
CA LYS A 146 -3.34 4.00 -25.63
C LYS A 146 -3.08 4.21 -27.12
N ASP A 147 -2.93 5.47 -27.56
CA ASP A 147 -2.67 5.78 -28.96
C ASP A 147 -1.17 5.82 -29.33
N GLY A 148 -0.29 5.69 -28.34
CA GLY A 148 1.16 5.65 -28.50
C GLY A 148 1.83 7.04 -28.59
N SER A 149 1.08 8.14 -28.47
CA SER A 149 1.64 9.50 -28.42
C SER A 149 2.42 9.78 -27.13
N VAL A 150 2.16 9.02 -26.07
CA VAL A 150 2.91 9.03 -24.80
C VAL A 150 3.52 7.65 -24.58
N PRO A 151 4.86 7.52 -24.47
CA PRO A 151 5.48 6.26 -24.10
C PRO A 151 4.94 5.75 -22.76
N LEU A 152 4.60 4.46 -22.67
CA LEU A 152 4.06 3.84 -21.46
C LEU A 152 4.89 4.17 -20.21
N ALA A 153 6.22 4.09 -20.33
CA ALA A 153 7.14 4.37 -19.22
C ALA A 153 6.97 5.79 -18.67
N ASN A 154 6.82 6.79 -19.54
CA ASN A 154 6.69 8.19 -19.14
C ASN A 154 5.33 8.46 -18.46
N GLY A 155 4.24 7.96 -19.05
CA GLY A 155 2.91 8.13 -18.47
C GLY A 155 2.78 7.42 -17.12
N MET A 156 3.35 6.21 -16.99
CA MET A 156 3.33 5.45 -15.74
C MET A 156 4.25 6.05 -14.67
N GLU A 157 5.35 6.69 -15.05
CA GLU A 157 6.19 7.46 -14.11
C GLU A 157 5.41 8.64 -13.52
N LEU A 158 4.68 9.41 -14.33
CA LEU A 158 3.85 10.51 -13.85
C LEU A 158 2.74 10.00 -12.92
N ILE A 159 2.10 8.88 -13.27
CA ILE A 159 1.10 8.24 -12.40
C ILE A 159 1.74 7.82 -11.07
N GLU A 160 2.93 7.21 -11.05
CA GLU A 160 3.63 6.85 -9.82
C GLU A 160 3.98 8.08 -8.96
N GLN A 161 4.45 9.16 -9.57
CA GLN A 161 4.68 10.43 -8.88
C GLN A 161 3.38 10.98 -8.27
N SER A 162 2.25 10.84 -8.97
CA SER A 162 0.94 11.24 -8.47
C SER A 162 0.49 10.40 -7.26
N VAL A 163 0.89 9.12 -7.17
CA VAL A 163 0.65 8.26 -6.00
C VAL A 163 1.36 8.81 -4.78
N GLN A 164 2.66 9.13 -4.90
CA GLN A 164 3.40 9.74 -3.78
C GLN A 164 2.79 11.09 -3.39
N ARG A 165 2.45 11.93 -4.38
CA ARG A 165 1.78 13.22 -4.13
C ARG A 165 0.46 13.05 -3.38
N GLN A 166 -0.36 12.07 -3.76
CA GLN A 166 -1.61 11.77 -3.08
C GLN A 166 -1.38 11.35 -1.63
N ILE A 167 -0.38 10.50 -1.38
CA ILE A 167 -0.02 10.05 -0.02
C ILE A 167 0.46 11.23 0.83
N VAL A 168 1.35 12.06 0.29
CA VAL A 168 1.85 13.27 0.96
C VAL A 168 0.72 14.24 1.25
N ASP A 169 -0.18 14.50 0.30
CA ASP A 169 -1.33 15.39 0.50
C ASP A 169 -2.29 14.85 1.55
N ASN A 170 -2.58 13.54 1.55
CA ASN A 170 -3.41 12.91 2.56
C ASN A 170 -2.80 13.13 3.95
N VAL A 171 -1.50 12.87 4.10
CA VAL A 171 -0.73 13.11 5.33
C VAL A 171 -0.75 14.58 5.74
N VAL A 172 -0.48 15.52 4.84
CA VAL A 172 -0.46 16.98 5.13
C VAL A 172 -1.84 17.49 5.51
N LYS A 173 -2.88 17.13 4.76
CA LYS A 173 -4.28 17.49 5.10
C LYS A 173 -4.67 16.97 6.47
N THR A 174 -4.23 15.77 6.83
CA THR A 174 -4.51 15.23 8.16
C THR A 174 -3.76 15.94 9.28
N LYS A 175 -2.51 16.39 9.07
CA LYS A 175 -1.81 17.26 10.03
C LYS A 175 -2.54 18.59 10.23
N ASN A 176 -3.07 19.16 9.14
CA ASN A 176 -3.70 20.48 9.13
C ASN A 176 -5.21 20.44 9.38
N ARG A 177 -5.76 19.30 9.83
CA ARG A 177 -7.18 19.20 10.17
C ARG A 177 -7.49 20.09 11.37
N ARG A 178 -8.21 21.18 11.13
CA ARG A 178 -8.86 22.00 12.17
C ARG A 178 -9.88 21.22 13.01
N ALA A 179 -10.26 20.02 12.57
CA ALA A 179 -11.26 19.15 13.19
C ALA A 179 -10.77 18.40 14.45
N GLY A 180 -9.56 18.68 14.93
CA GLY A 180 -9.00 18.04 16.12
C GLY A 180 -8.43 16.64 15.84
N PRO A 181 -7.98 15.93 16.89
CA PRO A 181 -7.36 14.62 16.76
C PRO A 181 -8.34 13.58 16.22
N ILE A 182 -7.86 12.64 15.40
CA ILE A 182 -8.70 11.54 14.89
C ILE A 182 -8.87 10.44 15.96
N PRO A 183 -9.97 9.65 15.91
CA PRO A 183 -10.17 8.53 16.84
C PRO A 183 -8.98 7.56 16.84
N LYS A 184 -8.63 7.03 18.02
CA LYS A 184 -7.47 6.14 18.22
C LYS A 184 -7.52 4.90 17.33
N GLU A 185 -8.73 4.43 17.04
CA GLU A 185 -9.03 3.28 16.19
C GLU A 185 -8.64 3.53 14.73
N GLN A 186 -8.64 4.79 14.27
CA GLN A 186 -8.18 5.14 12.92
C GLN A 186 -6.65 5.27 12.86
N CYS A 187 -6.01 5.62 13.97
CA CYS A 187 -4.55 5.71 14.07
C CYS A 187 -3.84 4.36 14.19
N SER A 188 -4.51 3.35 14.74
CA SER A 188 -3.96 2.00 14.95
C SER A 188 -4.74 0.94 14.18
N GLY A 189 -5.69 1.38 13.35
CA GLY A 189 -6.57 0.50 12.59
C GLY A 189 -5.90 -0.14 11.37
N PRO A 190 -6.64 -1.00 10.65
CA PRO A 190 -6.12 -1.77 9.54
C PRO A 190 -5.45 -0.93 8.44
N TYR A 191 -5.86 0.33 8.23
CA TYR A 191 -5.35 1.21 7.17
C TYR A 191 -4.64 2.47 7.71
N TRP A 192 -4.03 2.38 8.90
CA TRP A 192 -3.46 3.51 9.62
C TRP A 192 -2.48 4.36 8.78
N TRP A 193 -1.77 3.76 7.82
CA TRP A 193 -0.77 4.45 7.01
C TRP A 193 -1.34 5.60 6.17
N ARG A 194 -2.64 5.51 5.83
CA ARG A 194 -3.40 6.58 5.14
C ARG A 194 -3.56 7.83 6.01
N MET A 195 -3.41 7.69 7.32
CA MET A 195 -3.61 8.72 8.34
C MET A 195 -2.39 8.90 9.24
N SER A 196 -1.22 8.37 8.85
CA SER A 196 -0.02 8.17 9.68
C SER A 196 0.55 9.43 10.35
N ALA A 197 0.15 10.62 9.91
CA ALA A 197 0.59 11.89 10.47
C ALA A 197 -0.50 12.68 11.19
N SER A 198 -1.69 12.09 11.35
CA SER A 198 -2.78 12.71 12.11
C SER A 198 -2.43 12.69 13.60
N PRO A 199 -2.67 13.78 14.35
CA PRO A 199 -2.70 13.69 15.80
C PRO A 199 -3.83 12.72 16.22
N CYS A 200 -3.50 11.77 17.10
CA CYS A 200 -4.43 10.75 17.56
C CYS A 200 -5.08 11.18 18.87
N SER A 201 -6.37 10.90 19.02
CA SER A 201 -7.05 11.12 20.30
C SER A 201 -6.50 10.14 21.34
N THR A 202 -6.28 10.62 22.56
CA THR A 202 -5.95 9.78 23.71
C THR A 202 -7.21 9.17 24.35
N ALA A 203 -8.39 9.70 24.04
CA ALA A 203 -9.67 9.16 24.50
C ALA A 203 -10.07 7.96 23.62
N SER A 204 -10.32 6.81 24.26
CA SER A 204 -11.06 5.71 23.63
C SER A 204 -12.46 6.20 23.30
N SER A 205 -12.96 5.95 22.10
CA SER A 205 -14.37 6.22 21.79
C SER A 205 -15.23 5.31 22.67
N SER A 206 -15.77 5.84 23.76
CA SER A 206 -16.84 5.18 24.52
C SER A 206 -18.08 5.19 23.63
N TYR A 207 -18.29 4.11 22.89
CA TYR A 207 -19.61 3.80 22.36
C TYR A 207 -20.37 3.08 23.48
N ASP A 208 -21.30 3.80 24.10
CA ASP A 208 -22.44 3.23 24.83
C ASP A 208 -23.51 2.75 23.83
#